data_AF-A0A098G9I4-F1
#
_entry.id   AF-A0A098G9I4-F1
#
_cell.length_a   1.000
_cell.length_b   1.000
_cell.length_c   1.000
_cell.angle_alpha   90.00
_cell.angle_beta   90.00
_cell.angle_gamma   90.00
#
_symmetry.space_group_name_H-M   'P 1'
#
loop_
_entity.id
_entity.type
_entity.pdbx_description
1 polymer ?
#
loop_
_entity_poly.entity_id
_entity_poly.type
_entity_poly.pdbx_seq_one_letter_code
_entity_poly.pdbx_strand_id
1 'polypeptide(L)'
;MKIPTLIVFIMLITSTPIFAEDTPYNGPDNPVIPADNNKIRLNLAQCIEDVNEVFTDNQTHDIAKDLCKLREQHQAARQQALKRLAALVTLYKGMTNHQHDQRLAQTISFIQEGVNNCINALASQEYCHNIACATEPELDAIFCDQQATGIINRLLGHE
;
A
#
# COMPACT_ATOMS: atom_id res chain seq x y z
N MET A 1 -5.44 66.11 -13.35
CA MET A 1 -5.54 64.65 -13.56
C MET A 1 -4.94 63.95 -12.36
N LYS A 2 -5.72 63.13 -11.64
CA LYS A 2 -5.25 62.34 -10.48
C LYS A 2 -5.06 60.90 -10.95
N ILE A 3 -3.85 60.38 -10.82
CA ILE A 3 -3.52 58.97 -11.10
C ILE A 3 -3.90 58.18 -9.83
N PRO A 4 -4.68 57.09 -9.91
CA PRO A 4 -4.86 56.22 -8.76
C PRO A 4 -3.65 55.29 -8.66
N THR A 5 -2.97 55.31 -7.52
CA THR A 5 -1.91 54.37 -7.17
C THR A 5 -2.53 52.99 -6.96
N LEU A 6 -2.24 52.05 -7.87
CA LEU A 6 -2.65 50.66 -7.73
C LEU A 6 -1.77 50.00 -6.66
N ILE A 7 -2.32 49.80 -5.46
CA ILE A 7 -1.64 49.04 -4.41
C ILE A 7 -1.75 47.55 -4.76
N VAL A 8 -0.68 46.99 -5.33
CA VAL A 8 -0.56 45.55 -5.53
C VAL A 8 -0.22 44.91 -4.18
N PHE A 9 -1.21 44.22 -3.60
CA PHE A 9 -1.01 43.40 -2.41
C PHE A 9 -0.33 42.10 -2.84
N ILE A 10 1.00 42.05 -2.75
CA ILE A 10 1.75 40.80 -2.92
C ILE A 10 1.52 39.98 -1.64
N MET A 11 0.56 39.06 -1.67
CA MET A 11 0.49 38.01 -0.67
C MET A 11 1.72 37.10 -0.86
N LEU A 12 2.78 37.34 -0.08
CA LEU A 12 3.78 36.30 0.16
C LEU A 12 3.07 35.19 0.92
N ILE A 13 2.64 34.16 0.21
CA ILE A 13 2.25 32.89 0.81
C ILE A 13 3.56 32.24 1.26
N THR A 14 3.99 32.55 2.48
CA THR A 14 5.04 31.79 3.15
C THR A 14 4.45 30.42 3.49
N SER A 15 4.46 29.49 2.53
CA SER A 15 4.29 28.08 2.84
C SER A 15 5.51 27.67 3.67
N THR A 16 5.37 27.69 4.99
CA THR A 16 6.35 27.04 5.86
C THR A 16 6.37 25.58 5.46
N PRO A 17 7.52 25.01 5.04
CA PRO A 17 7.60 23.58 4.87
C PRO A 17 7.17 22.94 6.20
N ILE A 18 6.15 22.09 6.15
CA ILE A 18 5.79 21.23 7.28
C ILE A 18 6.94 20.24 7.39
N PHE A 19 7.96 20.59 8.19
CA PHE A 19 8.93 19.62 8.64
C PHE A 19 8.15 18.54 9.41
N ALA A 20 8.43 17.26 9.13
CA ALA A 20 7.90 16.17 9.93
C ALA A 20 8.07 16.55 11.42
N GLU A 21 6.97 16.55 12.18
CA GLU A 21 7.05 16.88 13.60
C GLU A 21 8.11 15.97 14.22
N ASP A 22 9.17 16.55 14.80
CA ASP A 22 10.29 15.85 15.46
C ASP A 22 9.83 15.16 16.77
N THR A 23 8.70 14.46 16.69
CA THR A 23 8.06 13.76 17.79
C THR A 23 8.41 12.28 17.73
N PRO A 24 8.67 11.64 18.87
CA PRO A 24 8.84 10.19 18.95
C PRO A 24 7.68 9.44 18.28
N TYR A 25 7.97 8.24 17.75
CA TYR A 25 6.94 7.43 17.12
C TYR A 25 5.81 7.07 18.10
N ASN A 26 4.59 7.49 17.78
CA ASN A 26 3.37 7.23 18.56
C ASN A 26 2.36 6.31 17.83
N GLY A 27 2.75 5.72 16.70
CA GLY A 27 1.91 4.81 15.92
C GLY A 27 1.82 3.39 16.51
N PRO A 28 1.05 2.50 15.88
CA PRO A 28 0.83 1.14 16.35
C PRO A 28 2.09 0.27 16.20
N ASP A 29 2.34 -0.63 17.16
CA ASP A 29 3.44 -1.59 17.06
C ASP A 29 3.29 -2.58 15.88
N ASN A 30 2.05 -2.74 15.39
CA ASN A 30 1.73 -3.55 14.22
C ASN A 30 1.03 -2.67 13.17
N PRO A 31 1.79 -1.95 12.33
CA PRO A 31 1.24 -1.17 11.23
C PRO A 31 0.48 -2.07 10.24
N VAL A 32 -0.55 -1.51 9.60
CA VAL A 32 -1.38 -2.19 8.58
C VAL A 32 -1.12 -1.62 7.20
N ILE A 33 -1.38 -2.37 6.13
CA ILE A 33 -1.38 -1.83 4.76
C ILE A 33 -2.84 -1.65 4.35
N PRO A 34 -3.34 -0.41 4.19
CA PRO A 34 -4.76 -0.14 3.94
C PRO A 34 -5.20 -0.40 2.50
N ALA A 35 -4.28 -0.79 1.61
CA ALA A 35 -4.57 -1.01 0.18
C ALA A 35 -5.64 -2.08 -0.09
N ASP A 36 -6.01 -2.86 0.93
CA ASP A 36 -7.17 -3.76 0.89
C ASP A 36 -8.30 -3.18 1.74
N ASN A 37 -9.22 -2.42 1.15
CA ASN A 37 -10.44 -2.03 1.86
C ASN A 37 -11.37 -3.23 2.15
N ASN A 38 -11.09 -4.41 1.58
CA ASN A 38 -11.82 -5.65 1.82
C ASN A 38 -10.85 -6.77 2.22
N LYS A 39 -11.26 -7.60 3.18
CA LYS A 39 -10.52 -8.81 3.58
C LYS A 39 -10.25 -9.70 2.36
N ILE A 40 -9.00 -10.15 2.17
CA ILE A 40 -8.66 -11.16 1.15
C ILE A 40 -9.53 -12.42 1.36
N ARG A 41 -10.38 -12.73 0.38
CA ARG A 41 -11.41 -13.79 0.46
C ARG A 41 -10.81 -15.16 0.10
N LEU A 42 -10.28 -15.87 1.10
CA LEU A 42 -9.61 -17.17 0.89
C LEU A 42 -10.56 -18.38 0.73
N ASN A 43 -11.85 -18.26 1.02
CA ASN A 43 -12.73 -19.42 0.99
C ASN A 43 -13.05 -19.81 -0.47
N LEU A 44 -12.90 -21.09 -0.81
CA LEU A 44 -13.24 -21.61 -2.15
C LEU A 44 -14.64 -21.22 -2.61
N ALA A 45 -15.65 -21.23 -1.73
CA ALA A 45 -17.00 -20.79 -2.08
C ALA A 45 -17.05 -19.32 -2.53
N GLN A 46 -16.20 -18.47 -1.94
CA GLN A 46 -16.08 -17.07 -2.29
C GLN A 46 -15.33 -16.88 -3.60
N CYS A 47 -14.28 -17.66 -3.86
CA CYS A 47 -13.59 -17.65 -5.14
C CYS A 47 -14.50 -18.13 -6.29
N ILE A 48 -15.37 -19.11 -6.03
CA ILE A 48 -16.37 -19.56 -7.02
C ILE A 48 -17.38 -18.45 -7.31
N GLU A 49 -17.88 -17.76 -6.28
CA GLU A 49 -18.78 -16.61 -6.44
C GLU A 49 -18.14 -15.53 -7.32
N ASP A 50 -16.92 -15.11 -6.98
CA ASP A 50 -16.21 -14.03 -7.69
C ASP A 50 -15.89 -14.41 -9.15
N VAL A 51 -15.56 -15.67 -9.43
CA VAL A 51 -15.36 -16.13 -10.81
C VAL A 51 -16.69 -16.18 -11.57
N ASN A 52 -17.79 -16.58 -10.93
CA ASN A 52 -19.10 -16.67 -11.57
C ASN A 52 -19.73 -15.29 -11.86
N GLU A 53 -19.31 -14.23 -11.16
CA GLU A 53 -19.67 -12.85 -11.51
C GLU A 53 -19.07 -12.42 -12.87
N VAL A 54 -17.93 -13.01 -13.23
CA VAL A 54 -17.20 -12.70 -14.47
C VAL A 54 -17.50 -13.74 -15.58
N PHE A 55 -17.85 -14.97 -15.21
CA PHE A 55 -18.12 -16.08 -16.13
C PHE A 55 -19.50 -16.70 -15.90
N THR A 56 -20.31 -16.77 -16.95
CA THR A 56 -21.65 -17.38 -16.91
C THR A 56 -21.67 -18.89 -17.14
N ASP A 57 -20.53 -19.52 -17.44
CA ASP A 57 -20.45 -20.95 -17.80
C ASP A 57 -20.02 -21.83 -16.62
N ASN A 58 -20.71 -22.96 -16.43
CA ASN A 58 -20.53 -23.93 -15.33
C ASN A 58 -19.17 -24.67 -15.27
N GLN A 59 -18.16 -24.26 -16.06
CA GLN A 59 -16.81 -24.84 -16.06
C GLN A 59 -15.79 -24.00 -15.24
N THR A 60 -16.27 -23.12 -14.37
CA THR A 60 -15.48 -22.16 -13.59
C THR A 60 -14.77 -22.74 -12.37
N HIS A 61 -14.97 -24.02 -12.05
CA HIS A 61 -14.47 -24.59 -10.80
C HIS A 61 -12.95 -24.69 -10.70
N ASP A 62 -12.25 -25.00 -11.80
CA ASP A 62 -10.77 -25.04 -11.78
C ASP A 62 -10.18 -23.62 -11.75
N ILE A 63 -10.82 -22.69 -12.45
CA ILE A 63 -10.47 -21.26 -12.41
C ILE A 63 -10.64 -20.68 -10.99
N ALA A 64 -11.72 -21.05 -10.30
CA ALA A 64 -11.94 -20.62 -8.92
C ALA A 64 -10.88 -21.15 -7.95
N LYS A 65 -10.34 -22.36 -8.19
CA LYS A 65 -9.21 -22.88 -7.42
C LYS A 65 -7.94 -22.07 -7.68
N ASP A 66 -7.68 -21.71 -8.93
CA ASP A 66 -6.52 -20.89 -9.29
C ASP A 66 -6.60 -19.49 -8.66
N LEU A 67 -7.79 -18.86 -8.69
CA LEU A 67 -8.03 -17.59 -8.00
C LEU A 67 -7.80 -17.72 -6.49
N CYS A 68 -8.32 -18.76 -5.86
CA CYS A 68 -8.12 -19.00 -4.43
C CYS A 68 -6.63 -19.19 -4.08
N LYS A 69 -5.88 -19.92 -4.92
CA LYS A 69 -4.43 -20.07 -4.75
C LYS A 69 -3.69 -18.74 -4.88
N LEU A 70 -4.08 -17.89 -5.84
CA LEU A 70 -3.52 -16.53 -5.95
C LEU A 70 -3.80 -15.70 -4.70
N ARG A 71 -5.02 -15.79 -4.16
CA ARG A 71 -5.37 -15.09 -2.91
C ARG A 71 -4.59 -15.59 -1.69
N GLU A 72 -4.31 -16.90 -1.61
CA GLU A 72 -3.42 -17.43 -0.59
C GLU A 72 -2.00 -16.86 -0.72
N GLN A 73 -1.49 -16.73 -1.95
CA GLN A 73 -0.19 -16.12 -2.23
C GLN A 73 -0.17 -14.63 -1.89
N HIS A 74 -1.21 -13.88 -2.27
CA HIS A 74 -1.40 -12.49 -1.89
C HIS A 74 -1.41 -12.35 -0.36
N GLN A 75 -2.21 -13.15 0.34
CA GLN A 75 -2.26 -13.10 1.80
C GLN A 75 -0.89 -13.41 2.44
N ALA A 76 -0.13 -14.37 1.90
CA ALA A 76 1.21 -14.66 2.36
C ALA A 76 2.17 -13.48 2.14
N ALA A 77 2.14 -12.85 0.97
CA ALA A 77 2.94 -11.66 0.65
C ALA A 77 2.60 -10.49 1.58
N ARG A 78 1.31 -10.23 1.79
CA ARG A 78 0.81 -9.20 2.72
C ARG A 78 1.29 -9.45 4.15
N GLN A 79 1.14 -10.68 4.65
CA GLN A 79 1.58 -11.03 6.00
C GLN A 79 3.10 -10.88 6.16
N GLN A 80 3.87 -11.19 5.12
CA GLN A 80 5.31 -10.96 5.11
C GLN A 80 5.65 -9.47 5.20
N ALA A 81 5.00 -8.62 4.39
CA ALA A 81 5.19 -7.18 4.44
C ALA A 81 4.83 -6.59 5.82
N LEU A 82 3.69 -6.99 6.39
CA LEU A 82 3.24 -6.57 7.74
C LEU A 82 4.22 -7.01 8.83
N LYS A 83 4.71 -8.25 8.78
CA LYS A 83 5.72 -8.75 9.72
C LYS A 83 7.00 -7.91 9.66
N ARG A 84 7.43 -7.52 8.45
CA ARG A 84 8.62 -6.68 8.27
C ARG A 84 8.39 -5.24 8.73
N LEU A 85 7.20 -4.66 8.54
CA LEU A 85 6.83 -3.37 9.12
C LEU A 85 6.89 -3.39 10.65
N ALA A 86 6.36 -4.43 11.29
CA ALA A 86 6.45 -4.59 12.75
C ALA A 86 7.91 -4.72 13.22
N ALA A 87 8.77 -5.39 12.44
CA ALA A 87 10.20 -5.46 12.72
C ALA A 87 10.88 -4.08 12.59
N LEU A 88 10.47 -3.25 11.62
CA LEU A 88 10.95 -1.87 11.46
C LEU A 88 10.60 -1.03 12.70
N VAL A 89 9.37 -1.14 13.20
CA VAL A 89 8.96 -0.47 14.45
C VAL A 89 9.80 -0.95 15.63
N THR A 90 9.95 -2.27 15.77
CA THR A 90 10.75 -2.87 16.84
C THR A 90 12.20 -2.38 16.83
N LEU A 91 12.78 -2.19 15.65
CA LEU A 91 14.17 -1.75 15.52
C LEU A 91 14.35 -0.25 15.82
N TYR A 92 13.46 0.60 15.31
CA TYR A 92 13.68 2.05 15.29
C TYR A 92 12.89 2.84 16.34
N LYS A 93 11.86 2.26 16.96
CA LYS A 93 11.10 2.92 18.03
C LYS A 93 12.00 3.21 19.22
N GLY A 94 12.04 4.48 19.64
CA GLY A 94 12.94 4.96 20.70
C GLY A 94 14.41 5.10 20.29
N MET A 95 14.78 4.81 19.03
CA MET A 95 16.12 5.05 18.52
C MET A 95 16.30 6.53 18.14
N THR A 96 16.89 7.29 19.05
CA THR A 96 17.06 8.74 18.87
C THR A 96 18.27 9.12 18.01
N ASN A 97 19.21 8.19 17.80
CA ASN A 97 20.33 8.43 16.89
C ASN A 97 19.83 8.64 15.46
N HIS A 98 20.41 9.61 14.74
CA HIS A 98 20.02 9.97 13.37
C HIS A 98 18.52 10.22 13.14
N GLN A 99 17.77 10.56 14.20
CA GLN A 99 16.33 10.81 14.16
C GLN A 99 15.50 9.61 13.65
N HIS A 100 15.95 8.37 13.86
CA HIS A 100 15.22 7.19 13.37
C HIS A 100 13.80 7.09 13.93
N ASP A 101 13.63 7.32 15.23
CA ASP A 101 12.32 7.31 15.90
C ASP A 101 11.37 8.38 15.34
N GLN A 102 11.87 9.61 15.15
CA GLN A 102 11.08 10.73 14.61
C GLN A 102 10.66 10.52 13.15
N ARG A 103 11.49 9.83 12.37
CA ARG A 103 11.22 9.55 10.94
C ARG A 103 10.40 8.26 10.74
N LEU A 104 10.22 7.46 11.78
CA LEU A 104 9.60 6.14 11.66
C LEU A 104 8.15 6.23 11.18
N ALA A 105 7.37 7.20 11.71
CA ALA A 105 5.98 7.40 11.28
C ALA A 105 5.88 7.72 9.79
N GLN A 106 6.70 8.67 9.32
CA GLN A 106 6.75 9.04 7.90
C GLN A 106 7.20 7.86 7.03
N THR A 107 8.21 7.12 7.47
CA THR A 107 8.72 5.94 6.75
C THR A 107 7.63 4.88 6.57
N ILE A 108 6.88 4.58 7.63
CA ILE A 108 5.76 3.63 7.58
C ILE A 108 4.66 4.13 6.64
N SER A 109 4.28 5.41 6.73
CA SER A 109 3.28 6.02 5.83
C SER A 109 3.69 5.89 4.37
N PHE A 110 4.95 6.21 4.04
CA PHE A 110 5.46 6.10 2.67
C PHE A 110 5.44 4.66 2.13
N ILE A 111 5.70 3.67 2.98
CA ILE A 111 5.61 2.27 2.56
C ILE A 111 4.14 1.88 2.32
N GLN A 112 3.24 2.25 3.22
CA GLN A 112 1.80 1.97 3.10
C GLN A 112 1.19 2.63 1.85
N GLU A 113 1.48 3.91 1.64
CA GLU A 113 1.08 4.67 0.45
C GLU A 113 1.74 4.10 -0.81
N GLY A 114 2.99 3.66 -0.72
CA GLY A 114 3.72 3.04 -1.83
C GLY A 114 3.03 1.79 -2.36
N VAL A 115 2.53 0.91 -1.48
CA VAL A 115 1.74 -0.26 -1.90
C VAL A 115 0.45 0.16 -2.59
N ASN A 116 -0.30 1.09 -2.00
CA ASN A 116 -1.55 1.58 -2.58
C ASN A 116 -1.33 2.25 -3.95
N ASN A 117 -0.28 3.06 -4.08
CA ASN A 117 0.05 3.74 -5.33
C ASN A 117 0.51 2.75 -6.41
N CYS A 118 1.25 1.71 -6.02
CA CYS A 118 1.66 0.63 -6.92
C CYS A 118 0.42 -0.09 -7.49
N ILE A 119 -0.51 -0.50 -6.63
CA ILE A 119 -1.75 -1.18 -7.06
C ILE A 119 -2.59 -0.26 -7.96
N ASN A 120 -2.83 0.98 -7.55
CA ASN A 120 -3.63 1.92 -8.35
C ASN A 120 -2.98 2.25 -9.71
N ALA A 121 -1.64 2.31 -9.76
CA ALA A 121 -0.93 2.56 -11.02
C ALA A 121 -1.09 1.39 -11.99
N LEU A 122 -0.94 0.15 -11.52
CA LEU A 122 -1.10 -1.05 -12.34
C LEU A 122 -2.56 -1.18 -12.81
N ALA A 123 -3.53 -1.12 -11.89
CA ALA A 123 -4.96 -1.13 -12.19
C ALA A 123 -5.40 -0.04 -13.19
N SER A 124 -4.71 1.12 -13.22
CA SER A 124 -5.02 2.18 -14.20
C SER A 124 -4.73 1.81 -15.66
N GLN A 125 -3.90 0.79 -15.88
CA GLN A 125 -3.55 0.27 -17.20
C GLN A 125 -4.34 -1.00 -17.56
N GLU A 126 -5.07 -1.56 -16.59
CA GLU A 126 -5.83 -2.78 -16.79
C GLU A 126 -7.16 -2.48 -17.46
N TYR A 127 -7.31 -3.03 -18.65
CA TYR A 127 -8.59 -3.10 -19.34
C TYR A 127 -8.92 -4.58 -19.55
N CYS A 128 -9.58 -5.17 -18.55
CA CYS A 128 -9.82 -6.60 -18.53
C CYS A 128 -11.17 -6.95 -19.19
N HIS A 129 -11.17 -8.03 -19.98
CA HIS A 129 -12.35 -8.59 -20.64
C HIS A 129 -12.31 -10.12 -20.58
N ASN A 130 -12.18 -10.72 -19.39
CA ASN A 130 -12.21 -12.16 -19.10
C ASN A 130 -11.71 -12.42 -17.65
N ILE A 131 -11.14 -13.61 -17.40
CA ILE A 131 -10.61 -14.06 -16.12
C ILE A 131 -9.48 -13.20 -15.57
N ALA A 132 -8.75 -12.49 -16.43
CA ALA A 132 -7.79 -11.50 -16.01
C ALA A 132 -8.42 -10.49 -15.03
N CYS A 133 -9.72 -10.19 -15.16
CA CYS A 133 -10.43 -9.31 -14.22
C CYS A 133 -10.44 -9.79 -12.77
N ALA A 134 -10.38 -11.10 -12.54
CA ALA A 134 -10.37 -11.66 -11.19
C ALA A 134 -8.93 -11.94 -10.70
N THR A 135 -8.01 -12.27 -11.61
CA THR A 135 -6.65 -12.73 -11.24
C THR A 135 -5.61 -11.63 -11.23
N GLU A 136 -5.68 -10.65 -12.14
CA GLU A 136 -4.68 -9.57 -12.23
C GLU A 136 -4.62 -8.70 -10.95
N PRO A 137 -5.76 -8.32 -10.32
CA PRO A 137 -5.70 -7.58 -9.06
C PRO A 137 -4.93 -8.31 -7.95
N GLU A 138 -4.99 -9.64 -7.92
CA GLU A 138 -4.25 -10.45 -6.94
C GLU A 138 -2.75 -10.51 -7.28
N LEU A 139 -2.39 -10.60 -8.57
CA LEU A 139 -1.00 -10.58 -9.05
C LEU A 139 -0.32 -9.24 -8.77
N ASP A 140 -1.02 -8.15 -9.06
CA ASP A 140 -0.58 -6.79 -8.76
C ASP A 140 -0.34 -6.59 -7.27
N ALA A 141 -1.28 -7.01 -6.44
CA ALA A 141 -1.15 -6.89 -4.99
C ALA A 141 0.04 -7.71 -4.46
N ILE A 142 0.24 -8.94 -4.95
CA ILE A 142 1.43 -9.76 -4.64
C ILE A 142 2.71 -9.00 -4.99
N PHE A 143 2.79 -8.46 -6.21
CA PHE A 143 3.97 -7.73 -6.67
C PHE A 143 4.25 -6.51 -5.78
N CYS A 144 3.24 -5.69 -5.50
CA CYS A 144 3.38 -4.48 -4.71
C CYS A 144 3.78 -4.79 -3.24
N ASP A 145 3.23 -5.84 -2.64
CA ASP A 145 3.60 -6.30 -1.29
C ASP A 145 5.04 -6.85 -1.25
N GLN A 146 5.48 -7.54 -2.29
CA GLN A 146 6.86 -8.01 -2.42
C GLN A 146 7.86 -6.85 -2.58
N GLN A 147 7.49 -5.83 -3.36
CA GLN A 147 8.31 -4.61 -3.52
C GLN A 147 8.43 -3.85 -2.19
N ALA A 148 7.33 -3.70 -1.46
CA ALA A 148 7.36 -3.13 -0.11
C ALA A 148 8.24 -3.94 0.83
N THR A 149 8.13 -5.27 0.81
CA THR A 149 8.99 -6.17 1.57
C THR A 149 10.48 -5.95 1.25
N GLY A 150 10.84 -5.81 -0.03
CA GLY A 150 12.21 -5.52 -0.46
C GLY A 150 12.74 -4.19 0.08
N ILE A 151 11.92 -3.14 0.02
CA ILE A 151 12.25 -1.82 0.59
C ILE A 151 12.47 -1.94 2.11
N ILE A 152 11.56 -2.60 2.83
CA ILE A 152 11.67 -2.75 4.28
C ILE A 152 12.91 -3.56 4.66
N ASN A 153 13.20 -4.66 3.94
CA ASN A 153 14.40 -5.46 4.19
C ASN A 153 15.68 -4.64 4.03
N ARG A 154 15.74 -3.79 3.00
CA ARG A 154 16.86 -2.86 2.80
C ARG A 154 17.00 -1.87 3.95
N LEU A 155 15.90 -1.34 4.49
CA LEU A 155 15.92 -0.49 5.68
C LEU A 155 16.38 -1.25 6.93
N LEU A 156 16.00 -2.53 7.06
CA LEU A 156 16.43 -3.40 8.15
C LEU A 156 17.88 -3.90 8.00
N GLY A 157 18.55 -3.65 6.87
CA GLY A 157 19.88 -4.19 6.59
C GLY A 157 19.91 -5.69 6.30
N HIS A 158 18.80 -6.26 5.84
CA HIS A 158 18.73 -7.64 5.35
C HIS A 158 18.76 -7.62 3.82
N GLU A 159 19.82 -8.19 3.22
CA GLU A 159 19.91 -8.47 1.77
C GLU A 159 19.37 -9.86 1.45
#